data_AF-A0A1G7SGN8-F1
#
_entry.id   AF-A0A1G7SGN8-F1
#
_cell.length_a   1.000
_cell.length_b   1.000
_cell.length_c   1.000
_cell.angle_alpha   90.00
_cell.angle_beta   90.00
_cell.angle_gamma   90.00
#
_symmetry.space_group_name_H-M   'P 1'
#
loop_
_entity.id
_entity.type
_entity.pdbx_description
1 polymer ?
#
loop_
_entity_poly.entity_id
_entity_poly.type
_entity_poly.pdbx_seq_one_letter_code
_entity_poly.pdbx_strand_id
1 'polypeptide(L)' 'MRHGPSVRLVVSVEDGPEDSVGGIVELSGRKVGVWYYDAMSSQVVTRAFRNNIVTGSVAEVVRQLRRLALRV' A
#
# COMPACT_ATOMS: atom_id res chain seq x y z
N MET A 1 -24.93 -5.41 -7.06
CA MET A 1 -23.84 -5.72 -6.10
C MET A 1 -22.92 -4.52 -6.04
N ARG A 2 -22.91 -3.74 -4.95
CA ARG A 2 -21.97 -2.62 -4.81
C ARG A 2 -20.59 -3.21 -4.50
N HIS A 3 -19.69 -3.26 -5.47
CA HIS A 3 -18.28 -3.54 -5.20
C HIS A 3 -17.78 -2.44 -4.26
N GLY A 4 -17.33 -2.83 -3.07
CA GLY A 4 -16.67 -1.91 -2.15
C GLY A 4 -15.38 -1.33 -2.76
N PRO A 5 -14.78 -0.31 -2.13
CA PRO A 5 -13.55 0.29 -2.61
C PRO A 5 -12.46 -0.77 -2.86
N SER A 6 -11.91 -0.79 -4.08
CA SER A 6 -10.82 -1.70 -4.46
C SER A 6 -9.49 -1.09 -4.04
N VAL A 7 -8.76 -1.77 -3.15
CA VAL A 7 -7.40 -1.41 -2.75
C VAL A 7 -6.39 -2.34 -3.42
N ARG A 8 -5.35 -1.77 -4.03
CA ARG A 8 -4.25 -2.52 -4.66
C ARG A 8 -2.89 -1.92 -4.29
N LEU A 9 -1.89 -2.77 -4.16
CA LEU A 9 -0.49 -2.39 -4.16
C LEU A 9 0.03 -2.61 -5.58
N VAL A 10 0.45 -1.53 -6.24
CA VAL A 10 1.00 -1.57 -7.60
C VAL A 10 2.48 -1.32 -7.48
N VAL A 11 3.30 -2.20 -8.08
CA VAL A 11 4.75 -2.01 -8.15
C VAL A 11 5.03 -0.87 -9.13
N SER A 12 5.83 0.12 -8.71
CA SER A 12 6.29 1.22 -9.55
C SER A 12 7.77 1.47 -9.26
N VAL A 13 8.59 1.36 -10.30
CA VAL A 13 10.05 1.50 -10.21
C VAL A 13 10.47 2.97 -10.12
N GLU A 14 9.57 3.91 -10.40
CA GLU A 14 9.84 5.36 -10.37
C GLU A 14 9.84 5.96 -8.95
N ASP A 15 9.17 5.31 -7.98
CA ASP A 15 8.89 5.88 -6.65
C ASP A 15 9.64 5.13 -5.51
N GLY A 16 10.66 4.33 -5.82
CA GLY A 16 11.37 3.46 -4.86
C GLY A 16 12.88 3.73 -4.74
N PRO A 17 13.53 3.40 -3.60
CA PRO A 17 14.99 3.30 -3.50
C PRO A 17 15.55 2.29 -4.51
N GLU A 18 16.76 2.54 -5.04
CA GLU A 18 17.41 1.70 -6.08
C GLU A 18 17.50 0.21 -5.68
N ASP A 19 17.64 -0.06 -4.38
CA ASP A 19 17.76 -1.42 -3.81
C ASP A 19 16.45 -1.94 -3.18
N SER A 20 15.29 -1.35 -3.49
CA SER A 20 14.02 -1.69 -2.85
C SER A 20 12.88 -1.85 -3.86
N VAL A 21 12.12 -2.94 -3.76
CA VAL A 21 10.87 -3.11 -4.52
C VAL A 21 9.80 -2.23 -3.89
N GLY A 22 9.31 -1.23 -4.62
CA GLY A 22 8.26 -0.33 -4.12
C GLY A 22 7.21 0.00 -5.15
N GLY A 23 6.29 0.88 -4.76
CA GLY A 23 5.32 1.44 -5.69
C GLY A 23 4.19 2.21 -5.02
N ILE A 24 3.03 2.21 -5.66
CA ILE A 24 1.89 3.04 -5.26
C ILE A 24 0.79 2.21 -4.60
N VAL A 25 0.05 2.86 -3.70
CA VAL A 25 -1.22 2.35 -3.19
C VAL A 25 -2.33 2.98 -4.00
N GLU A 26 -3.16 2.15 -4.62
CA GLU A 26 -4.34 2.60 -5.35
C GLU A 26 -5.63 2.30 -4.58
N LEU A 27 -6.53 3.28 -4.57
CA LEU A 27 -7.90 3.15 -4.08
C LEU A 27 -8.84 3.53 -5.21
N SER A 28 -9.62 2.56 -5.70
CA SER A 28 -10.56 2.75 -6.81
C SER A 28 -9.91 3.41 -8.04
N GLY A 29 -8.67 3.04 -8.35
CA GLY A 29 -7.90 3.55 -9.50
C GLY A 29 -7.23 4.92 -9.30
N ARG A 30 -7.20 5.45 -8.07
CA ARG A 30 -6.47 6.69 -7.74
C ARG A 30 -5.29 6.41 -6.84
N LYS A 31 -4.12 7.01 -7.14
CA LYS A 31 -2.95 7.03 -6.26
C LYS A 31 -3.32 7.74 -4.96
N VAL A 32 -3.17 7.03 -3.85
CA VAL A 32 -3.51 7.52 -2.50
C VAL A 32 -2.38 7.30 -1.49
N GLY A 33 -1.25 6.77 -1.94
CA GLY A 33 -0.06 6.57 -1.12
C GLY A 33 1.04 5.86 -1.89
N VAL A 34 2.14 5.59 -1.17
CA VAL A 34 3.27 4.80 -1.65
C VAL A 34 3.61 3.71 -0.65
N TRP A 35 4.22 2.63 -1.12
CA TRP A 35 4.72 1.52 -0.32
C TRP A 35 6.10 1.09 -0.79
N TYR A 36 6.86 0.46 0.09
CA TYR A 36 8.11 -0.20 -0.25
C TYR A 36 8.24 -1.51 0.52
N TYR A 37 9.00 -2.44 -0.03
CA TYR A 37 9.38 -3.68 0.60
C TYR A 37 10.74 -3.51 1.27
N ASP A 38 10.76 -3.74 2.58
CA ASP A 38 11.98 -3.85 3.38
C ASP A 38 12.45 -5.30 3.34
N ALA A 39 13.57 -5.53 2.65
CA ALA A 39 14.16 -6.86 2.52
C ALA A 39 14.79 -7.37 3.82
N MET A 40 15.26 -6.48 4.71
CA MET A 40 15.89 -6.87 5.97
C MET A 40 14.89 -7.48 6.94
N SER A 41 13.70 -6.87 7.04
CA SER A 41 12.62 -7.36 7.89
C SER A 41 11.60 -8.23 7.16
N SER A 42 11.72 -8.37 5.82
CA SER A 42 10.73 -9.02 4.96
C SER A 42 9.31 -8.47 5.13
N GLN A 43 9.18 -7.14 5.17
CA GLN A 43 7.91 -6.44 5.41
C GLN A 43 7.60 -5.43 4.31
N VAL A 44 6.31 -5.18 4.08
CA VAL A 44 5.83 -4.05 3.29
C VAL A 44 5.52 -2.90 4.23
N VAL A 45 6.00 -1.71 3.90
CA VAL A 45 5.76 -0.48 4.64
C VAL A 45 5.06 0.54 3.74
N THR A 46 3.93 1.09 4.20
CA THR A 46 3.25 2.18 3.49
C THR A 46 3.66 3.52 4.08
N ARG A 47 4.14 4.44 3.26
CA ARG A 47 4.64 5.74 3.75
C ARG A 47 3.63 6.89 3.64
N ALA A 48 2.54 6.74 2.87
CA ALA A 48 1.68 7.88 2.54
C ALA A 48 0.17 7.59 2.41
N PHE A 49 -0.35 6.47 2.91
CA PHE A 49 -1.80 6.24 2.83
C PHE A 49 -2.55 7.04 3.90
N ARG A 50 -3.11 8.21 3.53
CA ARG A 50 -3.88 9.08 4.43
C ARG A 50 -3.17 9.38 5.77
N ASN A 51 -1.88 9.70 5.73
CA ASN A 51 -1.02 9.93 6.92
C ASN A 51 -0.92 8.74 7.91
N ASN A 52 -1.33 7.53 7.49
CA ASN A 52 -1.13 6.32 8.28
C ASN A 52 0.05 5.53 7.72
N ILE A 53 0.89 5.03 8.63
CA ILE A 53 1.93 4.05 8.31
C ILE A 53 1.39 2.67 8.68
N VAL A 54 1.33 1.79 7.68
CA VAL A 54 0.94 0.40 7.83
C VAL A 54 2.17 -0.44 7.49
N THR A 55 2.53 -1.36 8.38
CA THR A 55 3.62 -2.31 8.18
C THR A 55 3.11 -3.73 8.40
N GLY A 56 3.74 -4.71 7.73
CA GLY A 56 3.48 -6.13 7.91
C GLY A 56 3.73 -6.93 6.64
N SER A 57 3.24 -8.16 6.60
CA SER A 57 3.19 -8.92 5.35
C SER A 57 2.28 -8.22 4.32
N VAL A 58 2.48 -8.52 3.03
CA VAL A 58 1.65 -7.99 1.93
C VAL A 58 0.14 -8.15 2.23
N ALA A 59 -0.27 -9.34 2.69
CA ALA A 59 -1.66 -9.64 2.98
C ALA A 59 -2.23 -8.82 4.16
N GLU A 60 -1.42 -8.59 5.19
CA GLU A 60 -1.80 -7.76 6.34
C GLU A 60 -1.93 -6.30 5.95
N VAL A 61 -0.97 -5.77 5.18
CA VAL A 61 -1.01 -4.39 4.69
C VAL A 61 -2.26 -4.16 3.85
N VAL A 62 -2.56 -5.03 2.88
CA VAL A 62 -3.78 -4.89 2.06
C VAL A 62 -5.05 -4.94 2.93
N ARG A 63 -5.11 -5.83 3.91
CA ARG A 63 -6.26 -5.95 4.82
C ARG A 63 -6.45 -4.69 5.65
N GLN A 64 -5.38 -4.12 6.20
CA GLN A 64 -5.41 -2.90 6.99
C GLN A 64 -5.80 -1.69 6.14
N LEU A 65 -5.23 -1.55 4.93
CA LEU A 65 -5.60 -0.50 3.99
C LEU A 65 -7.07 -0.57 3.58
N ARG A 66 -7.62 -1.77 3.35
CA ARG A 66 -9.06 -1.96 3.09
C ARG A 66 -9.92 -1.47 4.26
N ARG A 67 -9.53 -1.78 5.51
CA ARG A 67 -10.25 -1.27 6.70
C ARG A 67 -10.20 0.26 6.79
N LEU A 68 -9.06 0.86 6.52
CA LEU A 68 -8.91 2.33 6.52
C LEU A 68 -9.69 3.00 5.37
N ALA A 69 -9.78 2.34 4.22
CA ALA A 69 -10.57 2.82 3.08
C ALA A 69 -12.09 2.75 3.32
N LEU A 70 -12.55 1.84 4.18
CA LEU A 70 -13.97 1.66 4.54
C LEU A 70 -14.43 2.56 5.70
N ARG A 71 -13.52 3.20 6.44
CA ARG A 71 -13.83 4.15 7.52
C ARG A 71 -14.26 5.55 6.99
N VAL A 72 -14.80 5.61 5.78
CA VAL A 72 -15.30 6.84 5.15
C VAL A 72 -16.81 6.90 5.31
#